data_AF-A0A0G4MIF7-F1
#
_entry.id   AF-A0A0G4MIF7-F1
#
_cell.length_a   1.000
_cell.length_b   1.000
_cell.length_c   1.000
_cell.angle_alpha   90.00
_cell.angle_beta   90.00
_cell.angle_gamma   90.00
#
_symmetry.space_group_name_H-M   'P 1'
#
loop_
_entity.id
_entity.type
_entity.pdbx_description
1 polymer ?
#
loop_
_entity_poly.entity_id
_entity_poly.type
_entity_poly.pdbx_seq_one_letter_code
_entity_poly.pdbx_strand_id
1 'polypeptide(L)'
;MVMEEFPHLVSNNTQGLILESLYNATKGDEYRFGNLDKTKDNLYPAYSNPSIMRAFVSGWTGRRLKECNMTRSGERYAQEIIDLFNLDNTLSEFNSGTYTGVSLFGLVLWSKYLPEDSVMTKNGPRMIEHTWKAVSDLWHPGMKNMAGPWDRSYGYDMNRYVSLMALWFWTLIDKENSSLISKPQVMSHAADYAWAPLFAVLADAHKSLVREDIVSKLGTFQGEHTFKATATYPPFDNVPRTITTWLSEKLTIGAESFDEIVIGGPARNQEAFNPAVIQWDTGSQIAFISLYPTEKALDVEVSPNKLSLTYPYGTASSIFSLVVATFANKPNVGGWEDVQGLKVEVSGNVNETYGLSFAGAYGGSDSLLRDFEFWNFTYSMPPGFVGVPNIVLDVNLL
;
A
#
# COMPACT_ATOMS: atom_id res chain seq x y z
N MET A 1 -20.69 -0.61 12.92
CA MET A 1 -20.20 0.27 14.01
C MET A 1 -21.33 1.00 14.72
N VAL A 2 -22.06 1.95 14.11
CA VAL A 2 -23.10 2.73 14.84
C VAL A 2 -24.15 1.83 15.53
N MET A 3 -24.54 0.73 14.88
CA MET A 3 -25.49 -0.27 15.39
C MET A 3 -24.95 -1.15 16.53
N GLU A 4 -23.63 -1.14 16.77
CA GLU A 4 -22.95 -1.91 17.82
C GLU A 4 -22.54 -0.99 18.98
N GLU A 5 -21.90 0.13 18.66
CA GLU A 5 -21.28 1.03 19.64
C GLU A 5 -22.27 2.07 20.19
N PHE A 6 -23.20 2.53 19.34
CA PHE A 6 -24.10 3.65 19.67
C PHE A 6 -25.58 3.39 19.32
N PRO A 7 -26.13 2.16 19.49
CA PRO A 7 -27.52 1.90 19.11
C PRO A 7 -28.51 2.77 19.90
N HIS A 8 -28.17 3.11 21.14
CA HIS A 8 -28.99 3.95 22.02
C HIS A 8 -29.12 5.41 21.56
N LEU A 9 -28.25 5.88 20.65
CA LEU A 9 -28.33 7.22 20.05
C LEU A 9 -29.17 7.25 18.77
N VAL A 10 -29.61 6.09 18.28
CA VAL A 10 -30.32 5.95 17.01
C VAL A 10 -31.73 5.44 17.26
N SER A 11 -32.74 6.13 16.72
CA SER A 11 -34.14 5.70 16.89
C SER A 11 -34.37 4.29 16.32
N ASN A 12 -35.29 3.52 16.91
CA ASN A 12 -35.62 2.18 16.42
C ASN A 12 -36.04 2.18 14.93
N ASN A 13 -36.74 3.22 14.48
CA ASN A 13 -37.11 3.37 13.08
C ASN A 13 -35.88 3.53 12.18
N THR A 14 -34.96 4.41 12.56
CA THR A 14 -33.70 4.61 11.83
C THR A 14 -32.83 3.35 11.84
N GLN A 15 -32.76 2.65 12.97
CA GLN A 15 -32.08 1.35 13.06
C GLN A 15 -32.67 0.33 12.08
N GLY A 16 -33.99 0.26 11.95
CA GLY A 16 -34.68 -0.58 10.96
C GLY A 16 -34.27 -0.24 9.53
N LEU A 17 -34.26 1.05 9.17
CA LEU A 17 -33.83 1.51 7.84
C LEU A 17 -32.36 1.20 7.54
N ILE A 18 -31.48 1.31 8.54
CA ILE A 18 -30.07 0.91 8.40
C ILE A 18 -29.97 -0.58 8.09
N LEU A 19 -30.72 -1.43 8.81
CA LEU A 19 -30.71 -2.88 8.58
C LEU A 19 -31.28 -3.26 7.20
N GLU A 20 -32.34 -2.60 6.75
CA GLU A 20 -32.89 -2.79 5.41
C GLU A 20 -31.88 -2.39 4.32
N SER A 21 -31.21 -1.26 4.51
CA SER A 21 -30.14 -0.79 3.62
C SER A 21 -28.98 -1.80 3.56
N LEU A 22 -28.52 -2.30 4.71
CA LEU A 22 -27.48 -3.32 4.80
C LEU A 22 -27.89 -4.63 4.14
N TYR A 23 -29.14 -5.06 4.28
CA TYR A 23 -29.67 -6.24 3.59
C TYR A 23 -29.58 -6.07 2.07
N ASN A 24 -30.08 -4.95 1.54
CA ASN A 24 -30.06 -4.67 0.11
C ASN A 24 -28.63 -4.56 -0.45
N ALA A 25 -27.74 -3.88 0.26
CA ALA A 25 -26.33 -3.78 -0.11
C ALA A 25 -25.66 -5.16 -0.14
N THR A 26 -25.86 -5.97 0.90
CA THR A 26 -25.31 -7.34 0.98
C THR A 26 -25.84 -8.21 -0.16
N LYS A 27 -27.13 -8.09 -0.50
CA LYS A 27 -27.70 -8.79 -1.66
C LYS A 27 -27.08 -8.38 -2.98
N GLY A 28 -26.79 -7.08 -3.16
CA GLY A 28 -26.02 -6.61 -4.32
C GLY A 28 -24.61 -7.20 -4.36
N ASP A 29 -23.93 -7.21 -3.21
CA ASP A 29 -22.57 -7.74 -3.10
C ASP A 29 -22.48 -9.25 -3.37
N GLU A 30 -23.53 -10.04 -3.14
CA GLU A 30 -23.58 -11.47 -3.51
C GLU A 30 -23.34 -11.71 -5.02
N TYR A 31 -23.60 -10.70 -5.88
CA TYR A 31 -23.37 -10.78 -7.34
C TYR A 31 -21.98 -10.32 -7.79
N ARG A 32 -21.12 -9.89 -6.86
CA ARG A 32 -19.74 -9.48 -7.17
C ARG A 32 -18.81 -10.68 -7.12
N PHE A 33 -18.12 -10.96 -8.22
CA PHE A 33 -17.24 -12.12 -8.38
C PHE A 33 -15.93 -11.79 -9.13
N GLY A 34 -15.66 -10.50 -9.37
CA GLY A 34 -14.50 -10.04 -10.12
C GLY A 34 -14.58 -10.36 -11.62
N ASN A 35 -13.96 -9.52 -12.42
CA ASN A 35 -13.88 -9.69 -13.87
C ASN A 35 -12.53 -9.20 -14.42
N LEU A 36 -12.06 -9.82 -15.49
CA LEU A 36 -10.87 -9.38 -16.20
C LEU A 36 -11.15 -8.20 -17.15
N ASP A 37 -12.41 -7.93 -17.47
CA ASP A 37 -12.83 -6.72 -18.18
C ASP A 37 -12.78 -5.52 -17.22
N LYS A 38 -11.99 -4.50 -17.58
CA LYS A 38 -11.79 -3.29 -16.76
C LYS A 38 -13.06 -2.45 -16.58
N THR A 39 -14.09 -2.70 -17.38
CA THR A 39 -15.37 -1.98 -17.32
C THR A 39 -16.39 -2.66 -16.41
N LYS A 40 -16.05 -3.82 -15.85
CA LYS A 40 -16.93 -4.65 -15.01
C LYS A 40 -16.42 -4.69 -13.56
N ASP A 41 -17.09 -5.49 -12.74
CA ASP A 41 -16.70 -5.71 -11.35
C ASP A 41 -15.24 -6.18 -11.24
N ASN A 42 -14.55 -5.76 -10.18
CA ASN A 42 -13.16 -6.10 -9.92
C ASN A 42 -12.95 -6.70 -8.52
N LEU A 43 -14.03 -7.04 -7.81
CA LEU A 43 -13.93 -7.54 -6.44
C LEU A 43 -13.61 -9.03 -6.41
N TYR A 44 -12.31 -9.31 -6.30
CA TYR A 44 -11.77 -10.63 -6.00
C TYR A 44 -11.39 -10.72 -4.51
N PRO A 45 -11.32 -11.92 -3.91
CA PRO A 45 -10.78 -12.09 -2.56
C PRO A 45 -9.41 -11.43 -2.35
N ALA A 46 -8.57 -11.44 -3.40
CA ALA A 46 -7.27 -10.77 -3.44
C ALA A 46 -7.33 -9.23 -3.34
N TYR A 47 -8.48 -8.62 -3.69
CA TYR A 47 -8.70 -7.19 -3.46
C TYR A 47 -8.98 -6.93 -1.98
N SER A 48 -7.90 -7.03 -1.20
CA SER A 48 -7.88 -7.26 0.25
C SER A 48 -8.88 -6.39 1.00
N ASN A 49 -8.79 -5.08 0.88
CA ASN A 49 -9.57 -4.17 1.70
C ASN A 49 -11.10 -4.20 1.44
N PRO A 50 -11.64 -4.05 0.20
CA PRO A 50 -13.08 -4.18 0.00
C PRO A 50 -13.57 -5.61 0.24
N SER A 51 -12.74 -6.63 0.01
CA SER A 51 -13.12 -8.03 0.23
C SER A 51 -13.28 -8.36 1.70
N ILE A 52 -12.35 -7.93 2.56
CA ILE A 52 -12.45 -8.10 4.01
C ILE A 52 -13.72 -7.40 4.54
N MET A 53 -14.00 -6.18 4.07
CA MET A 53 -15.21 -5.44 4.47
C MET A 53 -16.49 -6.13 3.98
N ARG A 54 -16.53 -6.64 2.75
CA ARG A 54 -17.68 -7.39 2.20
C ARG A 54 -17.98 -8.63 3.04
N ALA A 55 -16.95 -9.41 3.38
CA ALA A 55 -17.11 -10.61 4.20
C ALA A 55 -17.73 -10.26 5.56
N PHE A 56 -17.22 -9.20 6.20
CA PHE A 56 -17.76 -8.70 7.47
C PHE A 56 -19.23 -8.31 7.34
N VAL A 57 -19.56 -7.41 6.40
CA VAL A 57 -20.91 -6.90 6.22
C VAL A 57 -21.89 -8.04 5.94
N SER A 58 -21.49 -9.01 5.11
CA SER A 58 -22.32 -10.17 4.79
C SER A 58 -22.57 -11.06 6.00
N GLY A 59 -21.50 -11.44 6.71
CA GLY A 59 -21.60 -12.31 7.88
C GLY A 59 -22.31 -11.66 9.07
N TRP A 60 -22.11 -10.35 9.28
CA TRP A 60 -22.76 -9.60 10.35
C TRP A 60 -24.24 -9.36 10.05
N THR A 61 -24.58 -8.90 8.83
CA THR A 61 -25.96 -8.61 8.44
C THR A 61 -26.80 -9.89 8.42
N GLY A 62 -26.24 -10.97 7.87
CA GLY A 62 -26.90 -12.27 7.85
C GLY A 62 -27.30 -12.75 9.24
N ARG A 63 -26.39 -12.64 10.21
CA ARG A 63 -26.67 -13.02 11.60
C ARG A 63 -27.68 -12.09 12.26
N ARG A 64 -27.50 -10.77 12.09
CA ARG A 64 -28.39 -9.77 12.70
C ARG A 64 -29.83 -9.91 12.25
N LEU A 65 -30.05 -10.31 10.98
CA LEU A 65 -31.37 -10.52 10.38
C LEU A 65 -31.84 -11.98 10.41
N LYS A 66 -31.03 -12.92 10.93
CA LYS A 66 -31.28 -14.37 10.90
C LYS A 66 -31.42 -14.95 9.48
N GLU A 67 -30.75 -14.33 8.52
CA GLU A 67 -30.64 -14.76 7.13
C GLU A 67 -29.51 -15.78 6.96
N CYS A 68 -29.86 -17.06 7.02
CA CYS A 68 -28.89 -18.17 7.03
C CYS A 68 -28.04 -18.23 5.75
N ASN A 69 -28.63 -17.93 4.59
CA ASN A 69 -27.90 -17.97 3.31
C ASN A 69 -26.87 -16.84 3.22
N MET A 70 -27.24 -15.64 3.66
CA MET A 70 -26.35 -14.48 3.71
C MET A 70 -25.18 -14.72 4.67
N THR A 71 -25.49 -15.27 5.85
CA THR A 71 -24.49 -15.69 6.85
C THR A 71 -23.49 -16.66 6.23
N ARG A 72 -23.98 -17.74 5.59
CA ARG A 72 -23.15 -18.76 4.94
C ARG A 72 -22.31 -18.17 3.81
N SER A 73 -22.87 -17.27 3.01
CA SER A 73 -22.16 -16.60 1.91
C SER A 73 -20.99 -15.78 2.43
N GLY A 74 -21.21 -14.98 3.49
CA GLY A 74 -20.15 -14.19 4.12
C GLY A 74 -19.03 -15.06 4.72
N GLU A 75 -19.38 -16.13 5.43
CA GLU A 75 -18.39 -17.06 6.00
C GLU A 75 -17.57 -17.78 4.91
N ARG A 76 -18.22 -18.20 3.82
CA ARG A 76 -17.51 -18.84 2.70
C ARG A 76 -16.55 -17.87 2.01
N TYR A 77 -17.00 -16.64 1.76
CA TYR A 77 -16.14 -15.62 1.14
C TYR A 77 -14.98 -15.23 2.05
N ALA A 78 -15.20 -15.17 3.37
CA ALA A 78 -14.13 -14.99 4.33
C ALA A 78 -13.09 -16.13 4.27
N GLN A 79 -13.55 -17.37 4.10
CA GLN A 79 -12.66 -18.51 3.96
C GLN A 79 -11.75 -18.38 2.72
N GLU A 80 -12.26 -17.89 1.59
CA GLU A 80 -11.44 -17.64 0.39
C GLU A 80 -10.32 -16.60 0.64
N ILE A 81 -10.63 -15.54 1.41
CA ILE A 81 -9.64 -14.52 1.81
C ILE A 81 -8.61 -15.14 2.76
N ILE A 82 -9.04 -15.96 3.73
CA ILE A 82 -8.17 -16.63 4.69
C ILE A 82 -7.25 -17.63 3.99
N ASP A 83 -7.77 -18.41 3.05
CA ASP A 83 -7.02 -19.39 2.27
C ASP A 83 -5.94 -18.70 1.43
N LEU A 84 -6.28 -17.56 0.81
CA LEU A 84 -5.32 -16.74 0.08
C LEU A 84 -4.23 -16.16 1.00
N PHE A 85 -4.63 -15.63 2.16
CA PHE A 85 -3.68 -15.14 3.16
C PHE A 85 -2.74 -16.24 3.66
N ASN A 86 -3.23 -17.47 3.78
CA ASN A 86 -2.45 -18.61 4.27
C ASN A 86 -1.33 -19.06 3.33
N LEU A 87 -1.33 -18.63 2.07
CA LEU A 87 -0.23 -18.93 1.15
C LEU A 87 1.08 -18.33 1.66
N ASP A 88 1.04 -17.06 2.09
CA ASP A 88 2.25 -16.28 2.37
C ASP A 88 2.21 -15.55 3.74
N ASN A 89 1.13 -15.71 4.52
CA ASN A 89 0.80 -14.91 5.70
C ASN A 89 0.84 -13.39 5.44
N THR A 90 0.44 -12.99 4.24
CA THR A 90 0.53 -11.63 3.73
C THR A 90 -0.76 -11.29 2.98
N LEU A 91 -1.21 -10.05 3.08
CA LEU A 91 -2.34 -9.56 2.29
C LEU A 91 -1.90 -9.39 0.83
N SER A 92 -2.78 -9.76 -0.10
CA SER A 92 -2.51 -9.63 -1.53
C SER A 92 -2.28 -8.19 -1.95
N GLU A 93 -3.00 -7.21 -1.41
CA GLU A 93 -2.71 -5.79 -1.66
C GLU A 93 -1.64 -5.34 -0.66
N PHE A 94 -0.38 -5.42 -1.07
CA PHE A 94 0.75 -5.31 -0.16
C PHE A 94 1.09 -3.86 0.21
N ASN A 95 1.25 -3.62 1.51
CA ASN A 95 1.99 -2.51 2.12
C ASN A 95 1.51 -1.07 1.82
N SER A 96 0.35 -0.90 1.17
CA SER A 96 -0.25 0.42 0.94
C SER A 96 -0.49 1.18 2.24
N GLY A 97 0.02 2.41 2.38
CA GLY A 97 -0.22 3.22 3.58
C GLY A 97 -1.70 3.55 3.82
N THR A 98 -2.53 3.62 2.78
CA THR A 98 -3.99 3.79 2.94
C THR A 98 -4.69 2.44 3.09
N TYR A 99 -4.45 1.49 2.17
CA TYR A 99 -5.28 0.29 2.10
C TYR A 99 -4.88 -0.83 3.06
N THR A 100 -3.63 -0.86 3.53
CA THR A 100 -3.27 -1.68 4.70
C THR A 100 -4.10 -1.22 5.91
N GLY A 101 -4.26 0.10 6.08
CA GLY A 101 -5.08 0.66 7.15
C GLY A 101 -6.57 0.31 7.04
N VAL A 102 -7.15 0.33 5.84
CA VAL A 102 -8.53 -0.15 5.61
C VAL A 102 -8.65 -1.65 5.89
N SER A 103 -7.66 -2.45 5.47
CA SER A 103 -7.67 -3.90 5.70
C SER A 103 -7.65 -4.23 7.20
N LEU A 104 -6.76 -3.58 7.96
CA LEU A 104 -6.71 -3.69 9.42
C LEU A 104 -8.02 -3.26 10.08
N PHE A 105 -8.64 -2.18 9.60
CA PHE A 105 -9.98 -1.79 10.05
C PHE A 105 -10.99 -2.92 9.88
N GLY A 106 -11.08 -3.50 8.69
CA GLY A 106 -12.00 -4.62 8.42
C GLY A 106 -11.71 -5.85 9.30
N LEU A 107 -10.44 -6.21 9.52
CA LEU A 107 -10.06 -7.33 10.37
C LEU A 107 -10.35 -7.08 11.86
N VAL A 108 -10.26 -5.85 12.33
CA VAL A 108 -10.69 -5.49 13.69
C VAL A 108 -12.21 -5.68 13.82
N LEU A 109 -12.99 -5.33 12.81
CA LEU A 109 -14.44 -5.59 12.81
C LEU A 109 -14.74 -7.10 12.89
N TRP A 110 -13.98 -7.93 12.15
CA TRP A 110 -14.10 -9.39 12.23
C TRP A 110 -13.89 -9.88 13.65
N SER A 111 -12.86 -9.37 14.32
CA SER A 111 -12.47 -9.80 15.66
C SER A 111 -13.40 -9.28 16.75
N LYS A 112 -13.93 -8.06 16.60
CA LYS A 112 -14.71 -7.37 17.64
C LYS A 112 -16.21 -7.68 17.61
N TYR A 113 -16.81 -7.80 16.43
CA TYR A 113 -18.27 -7.76 16.28
C TYR A 113 -18.91 -9.05 15.76
N LEU A 114 -18.13 -10.08 15.44
CA LEU A 114 -18.65 -11.37 15.02
C LEU A 114 -18.53 -12.40 16.14
N PRO A 115 -19.48 -13.35 16.25
CA PRO A 115 -19.48 -14.36 17.30
C PRO A 115 -18.31 -15.35 17.18
N GLU A 116 -17.95 -15.98 18.30
CA GLU A 116 -16.81 -16.90 18.42
C GLU A 116 -16.84 -18.07 17.43
N ASP A 117 -18.01 -18.46 16.93
CA ASP A 117 -18.16 -19.56 15.97
C ASP A 117 -17.79 -19.19 14.53
N SER A 118 -17.73 -17.89 14.19
CA SER A 118 -17.35 -17.37 12.87
C SER A 118 -15.90 -17.68 12.51
N VAL A 119 -15.65 -18.05 11.25
CA VAL A 119 -14.28 -18.23 10.73
C VAL A 119 -13.49 -16.91 10.74
N MET A 120 -14.19 -15.79 10.61
CA MET A 120 -13.63 -14.45 10.68
C MET A 120 -13.12 -14.12 12.07
N THR A 121 -13.90 -14.35 13.12
CA THR A 121 -13.47 -14.12 14.51
C THR A 121 -12.28 -15.00 14.89
N LYS A 122 -12.25 -16.24 14.41
CA LYS A 122 -11.15 -17.19 14.68
C LYS A 122 -9.83 -16.81 14.00
N ASN A 123 -9.87 -16.11 12.86
CA ASN A 123 -8.69 -15.82 12.05
C ASN A 123 -8.27 -14.34 12.05
N GLY A 124 -9.20 -13.42 12.30
CA GLY A 124 -8.95 -11.98 12.33
C GLY A 124 -7.74 -11.59 13.18
N PRO A 125 -7.65 -12.04 14.46
CA PRO A 125 -6.50 -11.73 15.32
C PRO A 125 -5.15 -12.15 14.73
N ARG A 126 -5.07 -13.36 14.15
CA ARG A 126 -3.85 -13.87 13.51
C ARG A 126 -3.46 -13.03 12.30
N MET A 127 -4.42 -12.71 11.44
CA MET A 127 -4.17 -11.90 10.24
C MET A 127 -3.69 -10.48 10.60
N ILE A 128 -4.26 -9.89 11.66
CA ILE A 128 -3.82 -8.61 12.23
C ILE A 128 -2.37 -8.72 12.72
N GLU A 129 -2.05 -9.74 13.52
CA GLU A 129 -0.70 -9.94 14.07
C GLU A 129 0.36 -10.05 12.96
N HIS A 130 0.10 -10.87 11.95
CA HIS A 130 1.04 -11.05 10.82
C HIS A 130 1.18 -9.78 9.97
N THR A 131 0.08 -9.07 9.72
CA THR A 131 0.12 -7.79 8.99
C THR A 131 0.96 -6.77 9.76
N TRP A 132 0.73 -6.65 11.07
CA TRP A 132 1.51 -5.74 11.92
C TRP A 132 2.97 -6.12 12.06
N LYS A 133 3.28 -7.42 12.05
CA LYS A 133 4.67 -7.89 12.04
C LYS A 133 5.41 -7.36 10.80
N ALA A 134 4.81 -7.52 9.61
CA ALA A 134 5.38 -6.98 8.38
C ALA A 134 5.48 -5.44 8.42
N VAL A 135 4.40 -4.75 8.84
CA VAL A 135 4.41 -3.29 8.99
C VAL A 135 5.52 -2.84 9.96
N SER A 136 5.78 -3.55 11.05
CA SER A 136 6.79 -3.16 12.03
C SER A 136 8.23 -3.28 11.52
N ASP A 137 8.46 -4.11 10.51
CA ASP A 137 9.75 -4.24 9.83
C ASP A 137 9.86 -3.30 8.60
N LEU A 138 8.75 -2.70 8.15
CA LEU A 138 8.72 -1.76 7.01
C LEU A 138 8.54 -0.30 7.43
N TRP A 139 7.99 -0.06 8.62
CA TRP A 139 7.84 1.26 9.20
C TRP A 139 9.19 1.78 9.69
N HIS A 140 9.61 2.95 9.18
CA HIS A 140 10.79 3.63 9.65
C HIS A 140 10.41 4.74 10.64
N PRO A 141 10.59 4.56 11.97
CA PRO A 141 10.15 5.53 12.97
C PRO A 141 10.86 6.88 12.90
N GLY A 142 12.14 6.92 12.50
CA GLY A 142 12.87 8.17 12.29
C GLY A 142 12.31 9.03 11.15
N MET A 143 12.00 8.40 10.01
CA MET A 143 11.42 9.04 8.83
C MET A 143 9.89 9.20 8.93
N LYS A 144 9.25 8.51 9.89
CA LYS A 144 7.79 8.39 10.04
C LYS A 144 7.11 7.99 8.74
N ASN A 145 7.68 7.00 8.09
CA ASN A 145 7.27 6.59 6.76
C ASN A 145 7.37 5.07 6.62
N MET A 146 6.41 4.47 5.93
CA MET A 146 6.49 3.07 5.52
C MET A 146 7.37 2.97 4.29
N ALA A 147 8.36 2.10 4.31
CA ALA A 147 9.20 1.82 3.16
C ALA A 147 8.39 1.11 2.06
N GLY A 148 8.78 1.30 0.79
CA GLY A 148 8.24 0.55 -0.34
C GLY A 148 8.61 -0.94 -0.34
N PRO A 149 8.17 -1.72 -1.34
CA PRO A 149 7.27 -1.33 -2.45
C PRO A 149 5.80 -1.20 -2.00
N TRP A 150 4.94 -0.67 -2.88
CA TRP A 150 3.50 -0.57 -2.62
C TRP A 150 2.67 -0.93 -3.85
N ASP A 151 1.75 -1.89 -3.69
CA ASP A 151 0.71 -2.21 -4.68
C ASP A 151 -0.14 -1.00 -5.03
N ARG A 152 -0.27 -0.12 -4.03
CA ARG A 152 -1.02 1.11 -4.18
C ARG A 152 -0.52 2.18 -3.23
N SER A 153 -0.17 3.33 -3.77
CA SER A 153 0.07 4.53 -2.98
C SER A 153 -0.62 5.77 -3.53
N TYR A 154 -0.92 6.67 -2.60
CA TYR A 154 -1.43 8.04 -2.82
C TYR A 154 -0.46 9.08 -2.30
N GLY A 155 0.80 8.70 -2.08
CA GLY A 155 1.86 9.60 -1.67
C GLY A 155 3.13 8.85 -1.29
N TYR A 156 4.24 9.56 -1.33
CA TYR A 156 5.57 8.99 -1.12
C TYR A 156 6.16 9.36 0.24
N ASP A 157 5.64 10.44 0.84
CA ASP A 157 6.02 10.96 2.16
C ASP A 157 4.77 11.05 3.04
N MET A 158 4.60 10.08 3.95
CA MET A 158 3.47 10.00 4.87
C MET A 158 3.39 11.18 5.86
N ASN A 159 4.42 12.03 5.94
CA ASN A 159 4.37 13.29 6.68
C ASN A 159 3.66 14.41 5.90
N ARG A 160 3.38 14.19 4.61
CA ARG A 160 2.73 15.16 3.71
C ARG A 160 1.40 14.67 3.13
N TYR A 161 1.11 13.37 3.19
CA TYR A 161 -0.21 12.84 2.84
C TYR A 161 -0.86 12.08 4.00
N VAL A 162 -2.18 12.20 4.16
CA VAL A 162 -2.90 11.41 5.17
C VAL A 162 -3.05 9.99 4.67
N SER A 163 -2.42 9.07 5.39
CA SER A 163 -2.61 7.63 5.23
C SER A 163 -3.47 7.11 6.38
N LEU A 164 -4.25 6.05 6.15
CA LEU A 164 -4.98 5.42 7.24
C LEU A 164 -4.04 4.68 8.21
N MET A 165 -2.88 4.21 7.74
CA MET A 165 -1.86 3.68 8.64
C MET A 165 -1.38 4.74 9.64
N ALA A 166 -1.28 6.02 9.28
CA ALA A 166 -0.97 7.11 10.22
C ALA A 166 -1.96 7.18 11.39
N LEU A 167 -3.25 6.92 11.12
CA LEU A 167 -4.28 6.89 12.15
C LEU A 167 -4.11 5.68 13.07
N TRP A 168 -3.76 4.50 12.53
CA TRP A 168 -3.45 3.34 13.37
C TRP A 168 -2.20 3.53 14.21
N PHE A 169 -1.12 4.07 13.63
CA PHE A 169 0.09 4.40 14.37
C PHE A 169 -0.23 5.35 15.52
N TRP A 170 -1.05 6.38 15.29
CA TRP A 170 -1.49 7.27 16.37
C TRP A 170 -2.15 6.50 17.51
N THR A 171 -3.02 5.53 17.25
CA THR A 171 -3.63 4.72 18.32
C THR A 171 -2.65 3.85 19.13
N LEU A 172 -1.46 3.55 18.58
CA LEU A 172 -0.50 2.63 19.19
C LEU A 172 0.72 3.33 19.82
N ILE A 173 1.21 4.40 19.18
CA ILE A 173 2.49 5.07 19.52
C ILE A 173 2.34 6.61 19.67
N ASP A 174 1.11 7.10 19.83
CA ASP A 174 0.78 8.53 19.92
C ASP A 174 0.96 9.32 18.61
N LYS A 175 0.37 10.52 18.56
CA LYS A 175 0.31 11.33 17.33
C LYS A 175 1.70 11.78 16.91
N GLU A 176 2.51 12.18 17.88
CA GLU A 176 3.84 12.74 17.70
C GLU A 176 4.82 11.73 17.09
N ASN A 177 4.59 10.43 17.26
CA ASN A 177 5.43 9.38 16.65
C ASN A 177 4.78 8.75 15.42
N SER A 178 3.50 9.02 15.16
CA SER A 178 2.88 8.73 13.86
C SER A 178 3.38 9.68 12.77
N SER A 179 2.94 9.48 11.53
CA SER A 179 3.19 10.41 10.41
C SER A 179 2.17 11.56 10.33
N LEU A 180 1.17 11.59 11.22
CA LEU A 180 0.10 12.58 11.15
C LEU A 180 0.52 13.91 11.78
N ILE A 181 0.59 14.97 10.97
CA ILE A 181 0.98 16.30 11.46
C ILE A 181 -0.11 16.97 12.31
N SER A 182 0.25 18.08 12.96
CA SER A 182 -0.68 18.85 13.81
C SER A 182 -1.91 19.39 13.06
N LYS A 183 -1.79 19.63 11.74
CA LYS A 183 -2.83 20.13 10.83
C LYS A 183 -3.11 19.16 9.67
N PRO A 184 -3.80 18.04 9.89
CA PRO A 184 -4.07 17.06 8.83
C PRO A 184 -4.79 17.63 7.60
N GLN A 185 -5.58 18.68 7.77
CA GLN A 185 -6.37 19.31 6.70
C GLN A 185 -5.55 19.98 5.59
N VAL A 186 -4.24 20.20 5.80
CA VAL A 186 -3.34 20.77 4.76
C VAL A 186 -2.46 19.72 4.10
N MET A 187 -2.56 18.46 4.52
CA MET A 187 -1.87 17.34 3.89
C MET A 187 -2.60 16.94 2.59
N SER A 188 -1.90 16.34 1.65
CA SER A 188 -2.51 15.62 0.54
C SER A 188 -3.40 14.50 1.05
N HIS A 189 -4.40 14.11 0.26
CA HIS A 189 -5.32 13.03 0.61
C HIS A 189 -6.06 13.24 1.96
N ALA A 190 -6.21 14.49 2.43
CA ALA A 190 -6.78 14.83 3.75
C ALA A 190 -8.21 14.32 4.00
N ALA A 191 -8.97 13.97 2.96
CA ALA A 191 -10.30 13.39 3.10
C ALA A 191 -10.28 12.07 3.91
N ASP A 192 -9.17 11.33 3.87
CA ASP A 192 -8.99 10.11 4.67
C ASP A 192 -9.03 10.37 6.19
N TYR A 193 -8.81 11.61 6.63
CA TYR A 193 -8.96 11.97 8.03
C TYR A 193 -10.39 11.77 8.56
N ALA A 194 -11.39 11.65 7.69
CA ALA A 194 -12.77 11.28 8.06
C ALA A 194 -12.88 9.91 8.75
N TRP A 195 -11.86 9.04 8.62
CA TRP A 195 -11.79 7.76 9.30
C TRP A 195 -11.34 7.86 10.77
N ALA A 196 -10.77 8.98 11.20
CA ALA A 196 -10.19 9.13 12.53
C ALA A 196 -11.18 8.81 13.68
N PRO A 197 -12.46 9.25 13.64
CA PRO A 197 -13.44 8.86 14.67
C PRO A 197 -13.71 7.36 14.69
N LEU A 198 -13.69 6.69 13.53
CA LEU A 198 -13.92 5.25 13.44
C LEU A 198 -12.77 4.48 14.09
N PHE A 199 -11.54 4.93 13.87
CA PHE A 199 -10.33 4.32 14.44
C PHE A 199 -10.27 4.57 15.94
N ALA A 200 -10.64 5.77 16.41
CA ALA A 200 -10.70 6.10 17.84
C ALA A 200 -11.65 5.16 18.60
N VAL A 201 -12.83 4.86 18.05
CA VAL A 201 -13.80 3.92 18.66
C VAL A 201 -13.28 2.47 18.68
N LEU A 202 -12.38 2.11 17.77
CA LEU A 202 -11.80 0.78 17.68
C LEU A 202 -10.42 0.67 18.37
N ALA A 203 -9.86 1.76 18.86
CA ALA A 203 -8.47 1.83 19.32
C ALA A 203 -8.14 0.77 20.37
N ASP A 204 -8.95 0.65 21.43
CA ASP A 204 -8.71 -0.32 22.51
C ASP A 204 -8.80 -1.77 22.03
N ALA A 205 -9.79 -2.06 21.18
CA ALA A 205 -9.96 -3.40 20.60
C ALA A 205 -8.86 -3.75 19.61
N HIS A 206 -8.35 -2.77 18.86
CA HIS A 206 -7.22 -2.96 17.98
C HIS A 206 -5.94 -3.18 18.79
N LYS A 207 -5.68 -2.34 19.80
CA LYS A 207 -4.49 -2.43 20.66
C LYS A 207 -4.38 -3.78 21.37
N SER A 208 -5.50 -4.38 21.80
CA SER A 208 -5.48 -5.71 22.43
C SER A 208 -5.12 -6.86 21.47
N LEU A 209 -5.17 -6.62 20.16
CA LEU A 209 -4.83 -7.58 19.10
C LEU A 209 -3.39 -7.41 18.59
N VAL A 210 -2.68 -6.35 19.00
CA VAL A 210 -1.29 -6.09 18.60
C VAL A 210 -0.37 -6.38 19.77
N ARG A 211 0.64 -7.23 19.54
CA ARG A 211 1.59 -7.60 20.58
C ARG A 211 2.51 -6.45 20.97
N GLU A 212 2.94 -6.45 22.23
CA GLU A 212 3.79 -5.39 22.79
C GLU A 212 5.16 -5.29 22.10
N ASP A 213 5.76 -6.42 21.69
CA ASP A 213 7.03 -6.44 20.97
C ASP A 213 6.93 -5.78 19.58
N ILE A 214 5.78 -5.92 18.91
CA ILE A 214 5.50 -5.20 17.66
C ILE A 214 5.40 -3.70 17.94
N VAL A 215 4.61 -3.29 18.94
CA VAL A 215 4.44 -1.87 19.29
C VAL A 215 5.77 -1.22 19.65
N SER A 216 6.65 -1.93 20.37
CA SER A 216 7.99 -1.44 20.71
C SER A 216 8.84 -1.12 19.47
N LYS A 217 8.81 -1.96 18.43
CA LYS A 217 9.52 -1.71 17.18
C LYS A 217 9.02 -0.46 16.46
N LEU A 218 7.74 -0.12 16.58
CA LEU A 218 7.16 1.05 15.93
C LEU A 218 7.68 2.38 16.48
N GLY A 219 8.20 2.40 17.71
CA GLY A 219 8.68 3.61 18.37
C GLY A 219 10.16 3.92 18.16
N THR A 220 11.00 2.96 17.75
CA THR A 220 12.45 3.15 17.64
C THR A 220 13.04 2.28 16.54
N PHE A 221 13.93 2.87 15.73
CA PHE A 221 14.58 2.15 14.63
C PHE A 221 15.54 1.10 15.20
N GLN A 222 15.37 -0.16 14.82
CA GLN A 222 16.10 -1.30 15.40
C GLN A 222 17.47 -1.56 14.75
N GLY A 223 17.93 -0.63 13.91
CA GLY A 223 19.15 -0.77 13.13
C GLY A 223 18.89 -1.25 11.71
N GLU A 224 19.95 -1.27 10.92
CA GLU A 224 19.91 -1.66 9.52
C GLU A 224 19.45 -3.11 9.35
N HIS A 225 18.50 -3.35 8.44
CA HIS A 225 17.96 -4.69 8.21
C HIS A 225 17.34 -4.82 6.81
N THR A 226 17.03 -6.07 6.45
CA THR A 226 16.32 -6.42 5.22
C THR A 226 15.06 -7.22 5.56
N PHE A 227 13.92 -6.71 5.13
CA PHE A 227 12.65 -7.40 5.12
C PHE A 227 12.48 -8.20 3.81
N LYS A 228 11.88 -9.39 3.90
CA LYS A 228 11.50 -10.22 2.76
C LYS A 228 10.12 -10.81 2.98
N ALA A 229 9.30 -10.82 1.93
CA ALA A 229 7.99 -11.45 1.93
C ALA A 229 7.61 -11.92 0.53
N THR A 230 6.48 -12.63 0.48
CA THR A 230 5.82 -13.02 -0.76
C THR A 230 4.38 -12.53 -0.68
N ALA A 231 3.82 -12.11 -1.82
CA ALA A 231 2.41 -11.78 -1.94
C ALA A 231 1.87 -12.34 -3.25
N THR A 232 0.61 -12.75 -3.24
CA THR A 232 -0.05 -13.35 -4.41
C THR A 232 -1.41 -12.69 -4.63
N TYR A 233 -1.65 -12.17 -5.83
CA TYR A 233 -2.88 -11.48 -6.23
C TYR A 233 -3.53 -12.16 -7.45
N PRO A 234 -4.28 -13.26 -7.26
CA PRO A 234 -5.04 -13.86 -8.34
C PRO A 234 -6.23 -12.95 -8.75
N PRO A 235 -6.63 -12.95 -10.04
CA PRO A 235 -6.05 -13.69 -11.16
C PRO A 235 -4.98 -12.89 -11.94
N PHE A 236 -4.37 -11.89 -11.31
CA PHE A 236 -3.48 -10.94 -11.98
C PHE A 236 -2.04 -11.41 -12.06
N ASP A 237 -1.57 -12.03 -10.97
CA ASP A 237 -0.22 -12.57 -10.84
C ASP A 237 -0.12 -13.92 -11.56
N ASN A 238 0.81 -14.06 -12.51
CA ASN A 238 1.17 -15.33 -13.11
C ASN A 238 2.06 -16.16 -12.17
N VAL A 239 2.82 -15.48 -11.31
CA VAL A 239 3.66 -16.06 -10.25
C VAL A 239 3.56 -15.21 -8.99
N PRO A 240 3.75 -15.79 -7.79
CA PRO A 240 3.83 -15.02 -6.56
C PRO A 240 4.93 -13.94 -6.64
N ARG A 241 4.62 -12.75 -6.15
CA ARG A 241 5.55 -11.62 -6.13
C ARG A 241 6.54 -11.79 -4.98
N THR A 242 7.82 -11.51 -5.24
CA THR A 242 8.86 -11.56 -4.20
C THR A 242 9.23 -10.16 -3.80
N ILE A 243 9.02 -9.82 -2.53
CA ILE A 243 9.26 -8.49 -1.98
C ILE A 243 10.57 -8.51 -1.21
N THR A 244 11.42 -7.52 -1.45
CA THR A 244 12.62 -7.26 -0.64
C THR A 244 12.73 -5.77 -0.34
N THR A 245 12.90 -5.43 0.93
CA THR A 245 13.10 -4.05 1.38
C THR A 245 14.28 -3.98 2.32
N TRP A 246 15.29 -3.19 1.97
CA TRP A 246 16.40 -2.82 2.83
C TRP A 246 16.14 -1.46 3.48
N LEU A 247 16.40 -1.36 4.78
CA LEU A 247 16.24 -0.15 5.56
C LEU A 247 17.54 0.14 6.31
N SER A 248 18.01 1.39 6.21
CA SER A 248 19.06 2.00 7.03
C SER A 248 18.50 3.23 7.74
N GLU A 249 19.29 3.89 8.59
CA GLU A 249 18.85 5.00 9.45
C GLU A 249 18.18 6.18 8.71
N LYS A 250 18.57 6.43 7.45
CA LYS A 250 18.09 7.58 6.66
C LYS A 250 17.79 7.25 5.20
N LEU A 251 17.84 5.98 4.82
CA LEU A 251 17.66 5.52 3.45
C LEU A 251 17.00 4.15 3.45
N THR A 252 15.94 4.00 2.66
CA THR A 252 15.27 2.73 2.41
C THR A 252 15.23 2.44 0.91
N ILE A 253 15.33 1.16 0.55
CA ILE A 253 15.21 0.66 -0.82
C ILE A 253 14.29 -0.55 -0.77
N GLY A 254 13.12 -0.46 -1.38
CA GLY A 254 12.14 -1.54 -1.43
C GLY A 254 11.66 -1.82 -2.83
N ALA A 255 11.67 -3.09 -3.23
CA ALA A 255 11.16 -3.49 -4.52
C ALA A 255 10.49 -4.87 -4.48
N GLU A 256 9.61 -5.12 -5.44
CA GLU A 256 9.02 -6.43 -5.69
C GLU A 256 9.29 -6.91 -7.11
N SER A 257 9.60 -8.19 -7.26
CA SER A 257 9.55 -8.86 -8.55
C SER A 257 8.12 -9.29 -8.86
N PHE A 258 7.68 -9.13 -10.10
CA PHE A 258 6.34 -9.54 -10.53
C PHE A 258 6.34 -10.06 -11.97
N ASP A 259 5.38 -10.93 -12.28
CA ASP A 259 4.96 -11.28 -13.63
C ASP A 259 3.43 -11.28 -13.64
N GLU A 260 2.85 -10.29 -14.33
CA GLU A 260 1.43 -10.00 -14.31
C GLU A 260 0.81 -10.00 -15.71
N ILE A 261 -0.50 -10.16 -15.78
CA ILE A 261 -1.23 -10.15 -17.06
C ILE A 261 -1.46 -8.73 -17.62
N VAL A 262 -1.23 -7.68 -16.83
CA VAL A 262 -1.55 -6.28 -17.14
C VAL A 262 -0.50 -5.34 -16.54
N ILE A 263 -0.30 -4.17 -17.14
CA ILE A 263 0.61 -3.16 -16.61
C ILE A 263 -0.08 -2.39 -15.47
N GLY A 264 0.67 -2.03 -14.44
CA GLY A 264 0.20 -1.18 -13.34
C GLY A 264 -0.47 -1.96 -12.21
N GLY A 265 -0.10 -3.22 -12.00
CA GLY A 265 -0.59 -4.00 -10.89
C GLY A 265 -2.02 -4.51 -11.09
N PRO A 266 -2.53 -5.27 -10.11
CA PRO A 266 -3.94 -5.65 -10.03
C PRO A 266 -4.94 -4.48 -10.03
N ALA A 267 -4.49 -3.30 -9.58
CA ALA A 267 -5.24 -2.06 -9.64
C ALA A 267 -5.41 -1.50 -11.08
N ARG A 268 -4.61 -2.01 -12.03
CA ARG A 268 -4.53 -1.54 -13.42
C ARG A 268 -4.29 -0.04 -13.51
N ASN A 269 -3.43 0.44 -12.61
CA ASN A 269 -3.18 1.86 -12.43
C ASN A 269 -1.69 2.09 -12.10
N GLN A 270 -0.92 2.42 -13.14
CA GLN A 270 0.51 2.73 -13.04
C GLN A 270 0.79 3.92 -12.11
N GLU A 271 -0.13 4.87 -12.00
CA GLU A 271 0.03 6.04 -11.11
C GLU A 271 -0.05 5.68 -9.63
N ALA A 272 -0.59 4.50 -9.32
CA ALA A 272 -0.75 4.01 -7.96
C ALA A 272 0.26 2.90 -7.62
N PHE A 273 0.66 2.13 -8.61
CA PHE A 273 1.51 0.96 -8.44
C PHE A 273 2.98 1.37 -8.40
N ASN A 274 3.65 1.10 -7.28
CA ASN A 274 5.01 1.53 -7.01
C ASN A 274 5.87 0.32 -6.65
N PRO A 275 6.27 -0.48 -7.65
CA PRO A 275 6.93 -1.77 -7.43
C PRO A 275 8.40 -1.65 -7.04
N ALA A 276 9.02 -0.48 -7.18
CA ALA A 276 10.39 -0.24 -6.76
C ALA A 276 10.56 1.21 -6.32
N VAL A 277 10.98 1.41 -5.07
CA VAL A 277 11.04 2.71 -4.41
C VAL A 277 12.31 2.85 -3.57
N ILE A 278 12.99 3.97 -3.73
CA ILE A 278 14.05 4.44 -2.85
C ILE A 278 13.52 5.65 -2.09
N GLN A 279 13.71 5.73 -0.78
CA GLN A 279 13.29 6.88 0.02
C GLN A 279 14.40 7.30 0.97
N TRP A 280 14.59 8.59 1.18
CA TRP A 280 15.61 9.09 2.09
C TRP A 280 15.18 10.38 2.78
N ASP A 281 15.77 10.62 3.95
CA ASP A 281 15.60 11.85 4.70
C ASP A 281 16.56 12.93 4.19
N THR A 282 16.02 14.02 3.63
CA THR A 282 16.82 15.18 3.22
C THR A 282 17.12 16.14 4.38
N GLY A 283 16.62 15.86 5.58
CA GLY A 283 16.56 16.75 6.74
C GLY A 283 15.38 17.72 6.73
N SER A 284 14.65 17.83 5.62
CA SER A 284 13.49 18.72 5.46
C SER A 284 12.22 18.03 4.95
N GLN A 285 12.37 16.86 4.32
CA GLN A 285 11.29 16.03 3.81
C GLN A 285 11.79 14.59 3.60
N ILE A 286 10.86 13.67 3.39
CA ILE A 286 11.21 12.35 2.85
C ILE A 286 11.15 12.44 1.33
N ALA A 287 12.31 12.41 0.69
CA ALA A 287 12.42 12.37 -0.76
C ALA A 287 12.33 10.92 -1.26
N PHE A 288 12.10 10.76 -2.56
CA PHE A 288 11.85 9.47 -3.16
C PHE A 288 12.36 9.39 -4.61
N ILE A 289 12.66 8.16 -5.04
CA ILE A 289 12.74 7.72 -6.44
C ILE A 289 11.78 6.53 -6.53
N SER A 290 10.83 6.55 -7.47
CA SER A 290 9.92 5.42 -7.72
C SER A 290 9.94 5.02 -9.19
N LEU A 291 9.94 3.72 -9.47
CA LEU A 291 9.76 3.23 -10.83
C LEU A 291 8.30 3.44 -11.27
N TYR A 292 8.08 4.19 -12.34
CA TYR A 292 6.80 4.19 -13.04
C TYR A 292 6.73 2.94 -13.93
N PRO A 293 5.84 1.97 -13.63
CA PRO A 293 5.86 0.66 -14.28
C PRO A 293 5.39 0.77 -15.73
N THR A 294 6.23 0.37 -16.68
CA THR A 294 5.93 0.36 -18.13
C THR A 294 5.80 -1.05 -18.71
N GLU A 295 6.20 -2.06 -17.95
CA GLU A 295 6.23 -3.46 -18.35
C GLU A 295 5.38 -4.33 -17.43
N LYS A 296 5.05 -5.53 -17.90
CA LYS A 296 4.24 -6.52 -17.17
C LYS A 296 5.04 -7.46 -16.28
N ALA A 297 6.35 -7.46 -16.43
CA ALA A 297 7.23 -8.27 -15.61
C ALA A 297 8.47 -7.47 -15.23
N LEU A 298 8.90 -7.65 -13.98
CA LEU A 298 10.06 -7.00 -13.40
C LEU A 298 10.77 -8.01 -12.50
N ASP A 299 12.06 -8.21 -12.74
CA ASP A 299 12.96 -8.87 -11.80
C ASP A 299 13.74 -7.78 -11.04
N VAL A 300 13.94 -7.99 -9.74
CA VAL A 300 14.58 -6.99 -8.87
C VAL A 300 15.69 -7.62 -8.03
N GLU A 301 16.75 -6.86 -7.81
CA GLU A 301 17.73 -7.15 -6.76
C GLU A 301 17.88 -5.93 -5.86
N VAL A 302 17.63 -6.12 -4.57
CA VAL A 302 17.77 -5.10 -3.53
C VAL A 302 18.92 -5.51 -2.61
N SER A 303 19.85 -4.60 -2.40
CA SER A 303 20.95 -4.75 -1.45
C SER A 303 21.29 -3.39 -0.82
N PRO A 304 22.12 -3.34 0.23
CA PRO A 304 22.52 -2.07 0.81
C PRO A 304 23.02 -1.11 -0.26
N ASN A 305 22.41 0.09 -0.31
CA ASN A 305 22.78 1.16 -1.23
C ASN A 305 22.61 0.85 -2.74
N LYS A 306 21.89 -0.22 -3.11
CA LYS A 306 21.80 -0.63 -4.52
C LYS A 306 20.46 -1.27 -4.88
N LEU A 307 19.93 -0.83 -6.02
CA LEU A 307 18.73 -1.37 -6.66
C LEU A 307 19.01 -1.75 -8.11
N SER A 308 18.76 -3.01 -8.47
CA SER A 308 18.80 -3.50 -9.86
C SER A 308 17.40 -3.82 -10.34
N LEU A 309 17.04 -3.37 -11.54
CA LEU A 309 15.73 -3.56 -12.16
C LEU A 309 15.92 -4.16 -13.55
N THR A 310 15.26 -5.27 -13.83
CA THR A 310 15.37 -5.98 -15.10
C THR A 310 13.99 -6.27 -15.65
N TYR A 311 13.76 -6.04 -16.94
CA TYR A 311 12.50 -6.37 -17.60
C TYR A 311 12.64 -7.69 -18.38
N PRO A 312 12.18 -8.85 -17.87
CA PRO A 312 12.43 -10.14 -18.50
C PRO A 312 11.83 -10.26 -19.90
N TYR A 313 10.71 -9.58 -20.13
CA TYR A 313 10.02 -9.50 -21.43
C TYR A 313 10.30 -8.20 -22.18
N GLY A 314 11.22 -7.37 -21.65
CA GLY A 314 11.56 -6.09 -22.25
C GLY A 314 12.28 -6.25 -23.60
N THR A 315 12.25 -5.20 -24.39
CA THR A 315 12.85 -5.16 -25.74
C THR A 315 13.64 -3.87 -25.94
N ALA A 316 14.14 -3.63 -27.16
CA ALA A 316 14.75 -2.35 -27.52
C ALA A 316 13.81 -1.14 -27.40
N SER A 317 12.49 -1.34 -27.27
CA SER A 317 11.53 -0.24 -27.02
C SER A 317 11.22 -0.01 -25.55
N SER A 318 11.75 -0.84 -24.63
CA SER A 318 11.51 -0.66 -23.20
C SER A 318 12.17 0.60 -22.68
N ILE A 319 11.56 1.20 -21.66
CA ILE A 319 12.07 2.38 -20.97
C ILE A 319 11.94 2.20 -19.46
N PHE A 320 12.90 2.74 -18.72
CA PHE A 320 12.80 2.90 -17.27
C PHE A 320 12.50 4.36 -16.97
N SER A 321 11.31 4.62 -16.42
CA SER A 321 10.88 5.96 -16.01
C SER A 321 10.95 6.05 -14.48
N LEU A 322 11.85 6.91 -13.99
CA LEU A 322 12.10 7.10 -12.57
C LEU A 322 11.48 8.44 -12.13
N VAL A 323 10.45 8.35 -11.30
CA VAL A 323 9.73 9.47 -10.70
C VAL A 323 10.50 9.91 -9.45
N VAL A 324 11.02 11.13 -9.46
CA VAL A 324 11.90 11.68 -8.43
C VAL A 324 11.25 12.88 -7.74
N ALA A 325 11.39 12.94 -6.41
CA ALA A 325 10.85 14.04 -5.60
C ALA A 325 11.27 15.43 -6.09
N THR A 326 10.45 16.44 -5.78
CA THR A 326 10.82 17.85 -5.91
C THR A 326 11.57 18.34 -4.68
N PHE A 327 12.40 19.37 -4.82
CA PHE A 327 13.20 19.90 -3.72
C PHE A 327 13.04 21.42 -3.58
N ALA A 328 12.60 21.87 -2.39
CA ALA A 328 12.37 23.29 -2.14
C ALA A 328 13.62 24.16 -2.33
N ASN A 329 14.80 23.67 -1.91
CA ASN A 329 16.05 24.43 -2.03
C ASN A 329 16.71 24.34 -3.43
N LYS A 330 16.19 23.48 -4.30
CA LYS A 330 16.65 23.29 -5.68
C LYS A 330 15.46 22.89 -6.56
N PRO A 331 14.54 23.83 -6.84
CA PRO A 331 13.31 23.50 -7.57
C PRO A 331 13.58 23.01 -8.98
N ASN A 332 14.57 23.60 -9.65
CA ASN A 332 15.02 23.20 -10.98
C ASN A 332 16.10 22.13 -10.86
N VAL A 333 15.77 20.90 -11.21
CA VAL A 333 16.71 19.78 -11.31
C VAL A 333 17.14 19.68 -12.77
N GLY A 334 18.44 19.84 -13.03
CA GLY A 334 19.05 19.65 -14.35
C GLY A 334 19.60 18.25 -14.58
N GLY A 335 19.83 17.50 -13.50
CA GLY A 335 20.40 16.15 -13.52
C GLY A 335 20.53 15.57 -12.11
N TRP A 336 21.12 14.39 -11.99
CA TRP A 336 21.32 13.72 -10.69
C TRP A 336 22.16 14.51 -9.69
N GLU A 337 23.07 15.36 -10.17
CA GLU A 337 23.88 16.27 -9.35
C GLU A 337 23.05 17.33 -8.60
N ASP A 338 21.83 17.59 -9.06
CA ASP A 338 20.91 18.54 -8.44
C ASP A 338 19.95 17.87 -7.42
N VAL A 339 19.95 16.54 -7.32
CA VAL A 339 19.16 15.78 -6.35
C VAL A 339 19.73 15.98 -4.94
N GLN A 340 18.89 16.37 -3.98
CA GLN A 340 19.36 16.72 -2.64
C GLN A 340 19.50 15.52 -1.71
N GLY A 341 20.64 15.45 -1.01
CA GLY A 341 20.89 14.46 0.05
C GLY A 341 21.17 13.05 -0.45
N LEU A 342 21.22 12.83 -1.76
CA LEU A 342 21.48 11.52 -2.36
C LEU A 342 22.32 11.67 -3.62
N LYS A 343 23.45 10.97 -3.65
CA LYS A 343 24.22 10.73 -4.86
C LYS A 343 23.70 9.47 -5.54
N VAL A 344 23.38 9.55 -6.83
CA VAL A 344 22.90 8.43 -7.64
C VAL A 344 23.87 8.16 -8.78
N GLU A 345 24.36 6.94 -8.87
CA GLU A 345 25.14 6.44 -10.00
C GLU A 345 24.30 5.41 -10.76
N VAL A 346 24.08 5.67 -12.05
CA VAL A 346 23.25 4.81 -12.90
C VAL A 346 24.15 3.98 -13.81
N SER A 347 23.91 2.67 -13.83
CA SER A 347 24.59 1.72 -14.73
C SER A 347 23.60 0.68 -15.27
N GLY A 348 24.10 -0.35 -15.95
CA GLY A 348 23.28 -1.37 -16.62
C GLY A 348 23.53 -1.40 -18.11
N ASN A 349 22.50 -1.70 -18.91
CA ASN A 349 22.58 -1.73 -20.37
C ASN A 349 21.66 -0.72 -21.07
N VAL A 350 21.04 0.18 -20.30
CA VAL A 350 20.36 1.38 -20.80
C VAL A 350 21.35 2.39 -21.39
N ASN A 351 20.86 3.35 -22.18
CA ASN A 351 21.66 4.50 -22.58
C ASN A 351 22.06 5.32 -21.35
N GLU A 352 23.31 5.77 -21.28
CA GLU A 352 23.77 6.64 -20.18
C GLU A 352 23.08 8.01 -20.18
N THR A 353 22.66 8.49 -21.36
CA THR A 353 21.86 9.70 -21.51
C THR A 353 20.39 9.41 -21.25
N TYR A 354 19.74 10.28 -20.46
CA TYR A 354 18.33 10.19 -20.11
C TYR A 354 17.53 11.40 -20.60
N GLY A 355 16.23 11.21 -20.79
CA GLY A 355 15.28 12.30 -20.87
C GLY A 355 14.97 12.83 -19.46
N LEU A 356 14.83 14.15 -19.33
CA LEU A 356 14.45 14.80 -18.09
C LEU A 356 13.24 15.71 -18.34
N SER A 357 12.19 15.51 -17.57
CA SER A 357 10.97 16.29 -17.63
C SER A 357 10.42 16.61 -16.24
N PHE A 358 9.58 17.63 -16.16
CA PHE A 358 8.92 18.05 -14.93
C PHE A 358 7.41 17.90 -15.07
N ALA A 359 6.79 17.30 -14.06
CA ALA A 359 5.35 17.29 -13.87
C ALA A 359 5.01 18.31 -12.75
N GLY A 360 4.50 19.47 -13.13
CA GLY A 360 4.15 20.55 -12.21
C GLY A 360 2.71 20.99 -12.36
N ALA A 361 2.10 21.46 -11.25
CA ALA A 361 0.73 21.94 -11.25
C ALA A 361 0.58 23.24 -12.06
N TYR A 362 1.68 24.00 -12.20
CA TYR A 362 1.71 25.31 -12.85
C TYR A 362 2.75 25.40 -13.97
N GLY A 363 3.16 24.26 -14.53
CA GLY A 363 4.14 24.20 -15.63
C GLY A 363 4.81 22.83 -15.73
N GLY A 364 5.73 22.68 -16.69
CA GLY A 364 6.35 21.39 -17.00
C GLY A 364 5.76 20.76 -18.27
N SER A 365 6.39 19.68 -18.72
CA SER A 365 5.97 18.93 -19.92
C SER A 365 5.08 17.73 -19.60
N ASP A 366 5.12 17.27 -18.34
CA ASP A 366 4.45 16.06 -17.89
C ASP A 366 3.24 16.42 -17.03
N SER A 367 2.31 15.46 -16.90
CA SER A 367 1.16 15.59 -16.01
C SER A 367 1.49 15.05 -14.62
N LEU A 368 0.85 15.64 -13.60
CA LEU A 368 0.95 15.16 -12.22
C LEU A 368 0.53 13.69 -12.13
N LEU A 369 1.20 12.94 -11.26
CA LEU A 369 0.70 11.67 -10.78
C LEU A 369 -0.16 11.98 -9.57
N ARG A 370 -1.48 11.93 -9.75
CA ARG A 370 -2.46 12.41 -8.78
C ARG A 370 -2.29 13.91 -8.50
N ASP A 371 -1.85 14.26 -7.30
CA ASP A 371 -1.58 15.63 -6.85
C ASP A 371 -0.09 15.87 -6.56
N PHE A 372 0.80 14.97 -6.99
CA PHE A 372 2.24 15.09 -6.76
C PHE A 372 2.98 15.68 -7.95
N GLU A 373 3.76 16.72 -7.66
CA GLU A 373 4.79 17.22 -8.57
C GLU A 373 6.04 16.35 -8.46
N PHE A 374 6.72 16.11 -9.60
CA PHE A 374 7.92 15.28 -9.66
C PHE A 374 8.79 15.62 -10.86
N TRP A 375 10.06 15.22 -10.77
CA TRP A 375 10.98 15.15 -11.90
C TRP A 375 11.01 13.73 -12.45
N ASN A 376 10.97 13.57 -13.76
CA ASN A 376 10.99 12.26 -14.41
C ASN A 376 12.31 12.06 -15.16
N PHE A 377 13.06 11.04 -14.76
CA PHE A 377 14.26 10.59 -15.44
C PHE A 377 13.92 9.36 -16.28
N THR A 378 13.93 9.50 -17.60
CA THR A 378 13.57 8.42 -18.52
C THR A 378 14.81 7.87 -19.23
N TYR A 379 15.13 6.61 -18.95
CA TYR A 379 16.20 5.86 -19.60
C TYR A 379 15.64 4.96 -20.69
N SER A 380 16.24 5.02 -21.88
CA SER A 380 15.87 4.21 -23.04
C SER A 380 16.95 3.19 -23.37
N MET A 381 16.59 2.15 -24.11
CA MET A 381 17.55 1.17 -24.62
C MET A 381 18.32 1.70 -25.84
N PRO A 382 19.57 1.24 -26.07
CA PRO A 382 20.31 1.55 -27.29
C PRO A 382 19.55 1.11 -28.56
N PRO A 383 19.66 1.84 -29.68
CA PRO A 383 19.04 1.43 -30.94
C PRO A 383 19.48 0.03 -31.38
N GLY A 384 18.52 -0.83 -31.68
CA GLY A 384 18.79 -2.22 -32.08
C GLY A 384 19.27 -3.12 -30.95
N PHE A 385 19.06 -2.73 -29.68
CA PHE A 385 19.42 -3.53 -28.51
C PHE A 385 18.87 -4.98 -28.61
N VAL A 386 19.73 -5.94 -28.32
CA VAL A 386 19.39 -7.38 -28.20
C VAL A 386 19.87 -7.85 -26.83
N GLY A 387 18.94 -8.32 -26.00
CA GLY A 387 19.21 -8.74 -24.64
C GLY A 387 18.01 -8.46 -23.74
N VAL A 388 18.23 -8.52 -22.44
CA VAL A 388 17.21 -8.22 -21.42
C VAL A 388 17.50 -6.82 -20.86
N PRO A 389 16.56 -5.85 -21.00
CA PRO A 389 16.75 -4.50 -20.47
C PRO A 389 17.00 -4.50 -18.96
N ASN A 390 18.01 -3.75 -18.53
CA ASN A 390 18.44 -3.64 -17.14
C ASN A 390 18.97 -2.24 -16.82
N ILE A 391 18.57 -1.72 -15.67
CA ILE A 391 19.10 -0.51 -15.04
C ILE A 391 19.49 -0.81 -13.60
N VAL A 392 20.59 -0.22 -13.16
CA VAL A 392 21.10 -0.34 -11.79
C VAL A 392 21.30 1.05 -11.22
N LEU A 393 20.83 1.26 -10.00
CA LEU A 393 20.99 2.49 -9.23
C LEU A 393 21.85 2.17 -8.00
N ASP A 394 23.08 2.68 -7.98
CA ASP A 394 23.93 2.71 -6.79
C ASP A 394 23.74 4.08 -6.11
N VAL A 395 23.36 4.09 -4.84
CA VAL A 395 22.92 5.30 -4.13
C VAL A 395 23.67 5.51 -2.81
N ASN A 396 24.14 6.73 -2.56
CA ASN A 396 24.86 7.08 -1.34
C ASN A 396 24.30 8.38 -0.74
N LEU A 397 24.07 8.39 0.56
CA LEU A 397 23.69 9.61 1.28
C LEU A 397 24.85 10.62 1.26
N LEU A 398 24.53 11.91 1.12
CA LEU A 398 25.49 13.03 1.04
C LEU A 398 25.71 13.76 2.36
#